data_AF-A0A4U3LJX8-F1
#
_entry.id   AF-A0A4U3LJX8-F1
#
_cell.length_a   1.000
_cell.length_b   1.000
_cell.length_c   1.000
_cell.angle_alpha   90.00
_cell.angle_beta   90.00
_cell.angle_gamma   90.00
#
_symmetry.space_group_name_H-M   'P 1'
#
loop_
_entity.id
_entity.type
_entity.pdbx_description
1 polymer ?
#
loop_
_entity_poly.entity_id
_entity_poly.type
_entity_poly.pdbx_seq_one_letter_code
_entity_poly.pdbx_strand_id
1 'polypeptide(L)'
;MQSEALSAVRALFDNYPARYWIAGGWALDLFADRVRRPHSDVDVLVLARDLHHVAATFTAPRPTLENPNTGDQRPWEPGETLTPGPDVLAFPDELFPAPVRIMLAASDGDDWVYHRGRGTTRKPLDEITLTNGLPYLAPEIVLVYKSRSDRPKDTEDFHDVADLLDPARRAWLHAHIAPRYPDHPWLPTLS
;
A
#
# COMPACT_ATOMS: atom_id res chain seq x y z
N MET A 1 -17.35 -7.75 10.10
CA MET A 1 -16.65 -7.44 11.38
C MET A 1 -15.53 -6.49 11.05
N GLN A 2 -15.48 -5.33 11.71
CA GLN A 2 -14.39 -4.38 11.51
C GLN A 2 -13.16 -4.88 12.28
N SER A 3 -12.02 -5.07 11.61
CA SER A 3 -10.77 -5.52 12.22
C SER A 3 -10.27 -4.52 13.27
N GLU A 4 -9.82 -5.01 14.44
CA GLU A 4 -9.20 -4.16 15.48
C GLU A 4 -7.99 -3.38 14.94
N ALA A 5 -7.17 -4.02 14.08
CA ALA A 5 -6.02 -3.38 13.46
C ALA A 5 -6.43 -2.20 12.55
N LEU A 6 -7.48 -2.37 11.74
CA LEU A 6 -7.99 -1.28 10.89
C LEU A 6 -8.66 -0.17 11.70
N SER A 7 -9.33 -0.52 12.81
CA SER A 7 -9.88 0.47 13.75
C SER A 7 -8.78 1.29 14.43
N ALA A 8 -7.65 0.66 14.78
CA ALA A 8 -6.50 1.35 15.35
C ALA A 8 -5.86 2.32 14.33
N VAL A 9 -5.70 1.91 13.07
CA VAL A 9 -5.20 2.81 12.02
C VAL A 9 -6.17 3.95 11.72
N ARG A 10 -7.48 3.70 11.74
CA ARG A 10 -8.49 4.77 11.63
C ARG A 10 -8.28 5.83 12.70
N ALA A 11 -8.15 5.43 13.96
CA ALA A 11 -7.95 6.35 15.07
C ALA A 11 -6.61 7.08 14.96
N LEU A 12 -5.54 6.39 14.54
CA LEU A 12 -4.22 6.97 14.33
C LEU A 12 -4.22 8.06 13.26
N PHE A 13 -4.94 7.85 12.15
CA PHE A 13 -4.96 8.77 11.01
C PHE A 13 -6.13 9.78 11.02
N ASP A 14 -6.94 9.80 12.08
CA ASP A 14 -8.17 10.62 12.17
C ASP A 14 -7.94 12.12 11.90
N ASN A 15 -6.79 12.64 12.34
CA ASN A 15 -6.39 14.04 12.16
C ASN A 15 -5.26 14.24 11.11
N TYR A 16 -4.94 13.21 10.32
CA TYR A 16 -3.94 13.34 9.27
C TYR A 16 -4.52 14.20 8.12
N PRO A 17 -3.91 15.35 7.78
CA PRO A 17 -4.54 16.35 6.91
C PRO A 17 -4.41 16.07 5.41
N ALA A 18 -3.68 15.02 5.03
CA ALA A 18 -3.40 14.67 3.64
C ALA A 18 -3.96 13.29 3.28
N ARG A 19 -3.83 12.91 2.01
CA ARG A 19 -4.32 11.61 1.54
C ARG A 19 -3.44 10.49 2.10
N TYR A 20 -4.11 9.45 2.58
CA TYR A 20 -3.50 8.17 2.95
C TYR A 20 -4.38 7.03 2.44
N TRP A 21 -3.82 5.84 2.34
CA TRP A 21 -4.56 4.65 1.91
C TRP A 21 -4.13 3.44 2.72
N ILE A 22 -5.09 2.63 3.16
CA ILE A 22 -4.78 1.24 3.51
C ILE A 22 -4.25 0.54 2.25
N ALA A 23 -3.15 -0.19 2.40
CA ALA A 23 -2.46 -0.90 1.32
C ALA A 23 -2.32 -2.40 1.65
N GLY A 24 -1.56 -3.13 0.82
CA GLY A 24 -1.21 -4.52 1.07
C GLY A 24 -2.43 -5.45 1.14
N GLY A 25 -2.33 -6.49 1.97
CA GLY A 25 -3.38 -7.51 2.09
C GLY A 25 -4.71 -6.95 2.60
N TRP A 26 -4.67 -5.96 3.49
CA TRP A 26 -5.88 -5.31 4.01
C TRP A 26 -6.66 -4.56 2.94
N ALA A 27 -6.00 -3.90 2.00
CA ALA A 27 -6.67 -3.24 0.88
C ALA A 27 -7.43 -4.24 -0.01
N LEU A 28 -6.86 -5.41 -0.25
CA LEU A 28 -7.51 -6.49 -1.00
C LEU A 28 -8.69 -7.10 -0.23
N ASP A 29 -8.59 -7.23 1.09
CA ASP A 29 -9.70 -7.68 1.94
C ASP A 29 -10.84 -6.66 2.01
N LEU A 30 -10.52 -5.37 2.05
CA LEU A 30 -11.50 -4.28 1.95
C LEU A 30 -12.21 -4.28 0.59
N PHE A 31 -11.49 -4.59 -0.49
CA PHE A 31 -12.06 -4.73 -1.82
C PHE A 31 -12.95 -5.98 -1.94
N ALA A 32 -12.53 -7.10 -1.36
CA ALA A 32 -13.28 -8.36 -1.37
C ALA A 32 -14.45 -8.40 -0.37
N ASP A 33 -14.60 -7.36 0.45
CA ASP A 33 -15.56 -7.25 1.56
C ASP A 33 -15.53 -8.46 2.52
N ARG A 34 -14.34 -9.04 2.72
CA ARG A 34 -14.12 -10.17 3.63
C ARG A 34 -12.66 -10.28 4.03
N VAL A 35 -12.41 -10.80 5.23
CA VAL A 35 -11.05 -11.18 5.67
C VAL A 35 -10.69 -12.51 5.04
N ARG A 36 -9.69 -12.53 4.15
CA ARG A 36 -9.32 -13.72 3.36
C ARG A 36 -8.26 -14.59 4.05
N ARG A 37 -7.35 -13.95 4.78
CA ARG A 37 -6.30 -14.60 5.58
C ARG A 37 -5.90 -13.72 6.77
N PRO A 38 -5.18 -14.28 7.76
CA PRO A 38 -4.52 -13.47 8.78
C PRO A 38 -3.52 -12.48 8.15
N HIS A 39 -3.43 -11.27 8.72
CA HIS A 39 -2.42 -10.26 8.36
C HIS A 39 -1.51 -10.02 9.57
N SER A 40 -0.20 -9.99 9.31
CA SER A 40 0.83 -9.76 10.33
C SER A 40 1.08 -8.29 10.63
N ASP A 41 0.57 -7.39 9.78
CA ASP A 41 0.83 -5.96 9.79
C ASP A 41 -0.34 -5.19 9.14
N VAL A 42 -0.28 -3.86 9.23
CA VAL A 42 -1.09 -2.94 8.44
C VAL A 42 -0.17 -1.99 7.69
N ASP A 43 -0.19 -2.10 6.36
CA ASP A 43 0.48 -1.14 5.48
C ASP A 43 -0.44 0.05 5.21
N VAL A 44 0.09 1.25 5.43
CA VAL A 44 -0.54 2.53 5.08
C VAL A 44 0.33 3.24 4.06
N LEU A 45 -0.21 3.58 2.90
CA LEU A 45 0.49 4.38 1.91
C LEU A 45 0.23 5.87 2.16
N VAL A 46 1.28 6.69 2.11
CA VAL A 46 1.19 8.15 1.98
C VAL A 46 2.04 8.63 0.80
N LEU A 47 1.81 9.85 0.34
CA LEU A 47 2.65 10.45 -0.68
C LEU A 47 3.94 10.98 -0.06
N ALA A 48 5.08 10.74 -0.70
CA ALA A 48 6.37 11.23 -0.20
C ALA A 48 6.45 12.76 -0.11
N ARG A 49 5.73 13.49 -0.98
CA ARG A 49 5.60 14.95 -0.87
C ARG A 49 4.92 15.42 0.42
N ASP A 50 4.13 14.55 1.06
CA ASP A 50 3.34 14.83 2.25
C ASP A 50 4.02 14.32 3.53
N LEU A 51 5.31 13.96 3.47
CA LEU A 51 6.10 13.55 4.64
C LEU A 51 6.14 14.63 5.74
N HIS A 52 6.06 15.90 5.38
CA HIS A 52 5.98 16.99 6.34
C HIS A 52 4.69 16.91 7.19
N HIS A 53 3.56 16.46 6.61
CA HIS A 53 2.34 16.19 7.37
C HIS A 53 2.50 14.97 8.29
N VAL A 54 3.24 13.93 7.87
CA VAL A 54 3.55 12.77 8.73
C VAL A 54 4.35 13.25 9.94
N ALA A 55 5.39 14.06 9.73
CA ALA A 55 6.25 14.57 10.79
C ALA A 55 5.51 15.47 11.79
N ALA A 56 4.53 16.25 11.32
CA ALA A 56 3.71 17.15 12.12
C ALA A 56 2.57 16.43 12.87
N THR A 57 2.00 15.37 12.27
CA THR A 57 0.87 14.63 12.85
C THR A 57 1.34 13.63 13.91
N PHE A 58 2.42 12.89 13.64
CA PHE A 58 2.86 11.78 14.48
C PHE A 58 4.07 12.19 15.32
N THR A 59 3.80 12.80 16.48
CA THR A 59 4.85 13.28 17.40
C THR A 59 5.00 12.42 18.65
N ALA A 60 3.99 11.64 19.02
CA ALA A 60 3.97 10.81 20.22
C ALA A 60 3.03 9.58 20.06
N PRO A 61 3.53 8.42 19.61
CA PRO A 61 4.90 8.16 19.18
C PRO A 61 5.21 8.83 17.83
N ARG A 62 6.49 9.14 17.62
CA ARG A 62 7.03 9.41 16.29
C ARG A 62 7.43 8.07 15.66
N PRO A 63 7.13 7.82 14.37
CA PRO A 63 7.59 6.60 13.71
C PRO A 63 9.10 6.64 13.46
N THR A 64 9.72 5.47 13.41
CA THR A 64 11.14 5.25 13.08
C THR A 64 11.29 4.90 11.61
N LEU A 65 12.46 5.15 11.02
CA LEU A 65 12.78 4.60 9.70
C LEU A 65 13.21 3.14 9.86
N GLU A 66 12.51 2.25 9.18
CA GLU A 66 12.80 0.82 9.11
C GLU A 66 13.50 0.49 7.80
N ASN A 67 14.57 -0.30 7.88
CA ASN A 67 15.17 -0.94 6.72
C ASN A 67 14.34 -2.17 6.34
N PRO A 68 13.66 -2.21 5.19
CA PRO A 68 12.76 -3.31 4.85
C PRO A 68 13.48 -4.64 4.57
N ASN A 69 14.81 -4.63 4.40
CA ASN A 69 15.59 -5.83 4.15
C ASN A 69 16.13 -6.47 5.43
N THR A 70 16.43 -5.66 6.45
CA THR A 70 17.03 -6.14 7.71
C THR A 70 16.08 -6.06 8.90
N GLY A 71 15.04 -5.23 8.82
CA GLY A 71 14.16 -4.88 9.93
C GLY A 71 14.77 -3.90 10.93
N ASP A 72 16.01 -3.44 10.70
CA ASP A 72 16.66 -2.48 11.60
C ASP A 72 15.93 -1.15 11.57
N GLN A 73 15.70 -0.58 12.75
CA GLN A 73 15.04 0.71 12.90
C GLN A 73 16.01 1.76 13.44
N ARG A 74 15.88 2.98 12.92
CA ARG A 74 16.56 4.16 13.47
C ARG A 74 15.58 5.34 13.60
N PRO A 75 15.89 6.32 14.45
CA PRO A 75 15.13 7.58 14.45
C PRO A 75 15.04 8.18 13.04
N TRP A 76 13.84 8.63 12.70
CA TRP A 76 13.58 9.45 11.51
C TRP A 76 13.41 10.90 11.96
N GLU A 77 14.18 11.79 11.34
CA GLU A 77 14.17 13.21 11.69
C GLU A 77 13.21 14.00 10.78
N PRO A 78 12.39 14.92 11.35
CA PRO A 78 11.59 15.84 10.55
C PRO A 78 12.46 16.61 9.54
N GLY A 79 12.06 16.59 8.27
CA GLY A 79 12.79 17.23 7.18
C GLY A 79 13.80 16.31 6.47
N GLU A 80 14.03 15.10 6.97
CA GLU A 80 14.75 14.08 6.22
C GLU A 80 13.92 13.63 5.00
N THR A 81 14.51 13.76 3.80
CA THR A 81 13.90 13.27 2.57
C THR A 81 14.00 11.75 2.51
N LEU A 82 12.86 11.09 2.33
CA LEU A 82 12.76 9.65 2.13
C LEU A 82 12.37 9.33 0.69
N THR A 83 12.82 8.18 0.21
CA THR A 83 12.63 7.69 -1.16
C THR A 83 11.39 6.80 -1.23
N PRO A 84 10.45 7.08 -2.15
CA PRO A 84 9.33 6.18 -2.44
C PRO A 84 9.77 4.75 -2.75
N GLY A 85 9.29 3.80 -1.96
CA GLY A 85 9.54 2.38 -2.18
C GLY A 85 10.46 1.70 -1.17
N PRO A 86 11.77 2.04 -1.10
CA PRO A 86 12.68 1.39 -0.18
C PRO A 86 12.50 1.88 1.26
N ASP A 87 12.07 3.11 1.48
CA ASP A 87 11.94 3.66 2.81
C ASP A 87 10.55 3.36 3.39
N VAL A 88 10.53 2.89 4.62
CA VAL A 88 9.33 2.52 5.38
C VAL A 88 9.42 3.16 6.74
N LEU A 89 8.36 3.84 7.18
CA LEU A 89 8.29 4.36 8.54
C LEU A 89 7.47 3.39 9.41
N ALA A 90 8.03 2.92 10.51
CA ALA A 90 7.38 1.98 11.42
C ALA A 90 6.95 2.69 12.71
N PHE A 91 5.73 2.42 13.16
CA PHE A 91 5.35 2.77 14.51
C PHE A 91 5.84 1.68 15.49
N PRO A 92 6.05 2.01 16.78
CA PRO A 92 6.36 0.99 17.79
C PRO A 92 5.25 -0.07 17.84
N ASP A 93 5.64 -1.34 17.67
CA ASP A 93 4.70 -2.44 17.44
C ASP A 93 3.79 -2.69 18.65
N GLU A 94 4.27 -2.45 19.87
CA GLU A 94 3.54 -2.63 21.12
C GLU A 94 2.37 -1.65 21.33
N LEU A 95 2.27 -0.60 20.52
CA LEU A 95 1.21 0.42 20.64
C LEU A 95 -0.06 0.07 19.86
N PHE A 96 -0.01 -0.97 19.02
CA PHE A 96 -1.11 -1.31 18.12
C PHE A 96 -1.42 -2.81 18.16
N PRO A 97 -2.67 -3.22 17.86
CA PRO A 97 -3.04 -4.65 17.81
C PRO A 97 -2.26 -5.45 16.76
N ALA A 98 -1.80 -4.76 15.72
CA ALA A 98 -0.89 -5.29 14.73
C ALA A 98 0.13 -4.21 14.36
N PRO A 99 1.35 -4.62 14.01
CA PRO A 99 2.39 -3.72 13.53
C PRO A 99 1.91 -2.77 12.40
N VAL A 100 2.10 -1.46 12.53
CA VAL A 100 1.67 -0.45 11.53
C VAL A 100 2.89 0.14 10.82
N ARG A 101 2.84 0.17 9.48
CA ARG A 101 3.93 0.69 8.62
C ARG A 101 3.39 1.72 7.64
N ILE A 102 4.11 2.83 7.49
CA ILE A 102 3.86 3.83 6.46
C ILE A 102 4.83 3.59 5.29
N MET A 103 4.25 3.24 4.16
CA MET A 103 4.89 3.10 2.87
C MET A 103 4.79 4.43 2.11
N LEU A 104 5.81 4.74 1.30
CA LEU A 104 5.88 5.99 0.56
C LEU A 104 5.63 5.79 -0.94
N ALA A 105 4.69 6.56 -1.50
CA ALA A 105 4.45 6.64 -2.94
C ALA A 105 4.98 7.93 -3.57
N ALA A 106 5.43 7.81 -4.81
CA ALA A 106 5.74 8.94 -5.67
C ALA A 106 4.44 9.49 -6.28
N SER A 107 4.44 10.79 -6.57
CA SER A 107 3.34 11.47 -7.26
C SER A 107 3.86 12.65 -8.07
N ASP A 108 3.11 13.02 -9.12
CA ASP A 108 3.31 14.23 -9.91
C ASP A 108 1.95 14.92 -10.06
N GLY A 109 1.77 16.07 -9.43
CA GLY A 109 0.43 16.68 -9.32
C GLY A 109 -0.59 15.72 -8.72
N ASP A 110 -1.74 15.56 -9.35
CA ASP A 110 -2.77 14.62 -8.90
C ASP A 110 -2.65 13.21 -9.47
N ASP A 111 -1.48 12.85 -10.00
CA ASP A 111 -1.17 11.50 -10.46
C ASP A 111 -0.26 10.77 -9.48
N TRP A 112 -0.66 9.56 -9.09
CA TRP A 112 0.26 8.57 -8.53
C TRP A 112 1.27 8.11 -9.58
N VAL A 113 2.52 7.90 -9.17
CA VAL A 113 3.60 7.43 -10.04
C VAL A 113 4.14 6.10 -9.53
N TYR A 114 4.12 5.08 -10.38
CA TYR A 114 4.68 3.77 -10.08
C TYR A 114 6.21 3.80 -10.10
N HIS A 115 6.83 4.13 -8.97
CA HIS A 115 8.30 4.26 -8.80
C HIS A 115 9.07 2.93 -8.97
N ARG A 116 8.36 1.79 -8.97
CA ARG A 116 8.91 0.45 -9.22
C ARG A 116 8.91 0.08 -10.70
N GLY A 117 8.10 0.75 -11.51
CA GLY A 117 8.20 0.76 -12.97
C GLY A 117 9.27 1.75 -13.41
N ARG A 118 9.52 1.92 -14.71
CA ARG A 118 10.46 2.94 -15.20
C ARG A 118 9.96 4.39 -14.98
N GLY A 119 9.07 4.63 -14.00
CA GLY A 119 8.42 5.92 -13.72
C GLY A 119 7.35 6.34 -14.73
N THR A 120 7.09 5.53 -15.76
CA THR A 120 6.17 5.86 -16.85
C THR A 120 4.71 5.56 -16.54
N THR A 121 4.44 4.63 -15.61
CA THR A 121 3.08 4.27 -15.23
C THR A 121 2.55 5.26 -14.21
N ARG A 122 1.37 5.82 -14.52
CA ARG A 122 0.67 6.80 -13.72
C ARG A 122 -0.81 6.47 -13.64
N LYS A 123 -1.47 6.96 -12.60
CA LYS A 123 -2.92 6.90 -12.44
C LYS A 123 -3.39 8.06 -11.54
N PRO A 124 -4.52 8.71 -11.83
CA PRO A 124 -5.04 9.78 -10.98
C PRO A 124 -5.24 9.30 -9.54
N LEU A 125 -4.97 10.16 -8.56
CA LEU A 125 -5.12 9.86 -7.14
C LEU A 125 -6.54 9.42 -6.80
N ASP A 126 -7.55 10.02 -7.43
CA ASP A 126 -8.95 9.63 -7.23
C ASP A 126 -9.27 8.23 -7.78
N GLU A 127 -8.61 7.79 -8.85
CA GLU A 127 -8.84 6.46 -9.42
C GLU A 127 -8.11 5.34 -8.66
N ILE A 128 -7.04 5.65 -7.94
CA ILE A 128 -6.40 4.68 -7.03
C ILE A 128 -7.07 4.63 -5.65
N THR A 129 -8.00 5.55 -5.37
CA THR A 129 -8.67 5.66 -4.08
C THR A 129 -10.02 4.95 -4.12
N LEU A 130 -10.15 3.89 -3.33
CA LEU A 130 -11.45 3.30 -3.00
C LEU A 130 -11.78 3.56 -1.52
N THR A 131 -13.05 3.43 -1.14
CA THR A 131 -13.48 3.62 0.25
C THR A 131 -14.48 2.56 0.69
N ASN A 132 -14.27 2.04 1.89
CA ASN A 132 -15.21 1.19 2.62
C ASN A 132 -15.11 1.57 4.11
N GLY A 133 -15.48 2.83 4.38
CA GLY A 133 -15.26 3.48 5.67
C GLY A 133 -13.83 4.00 5.89
N LEU A 134 -12.81 3.43 5.25
CA LEU A 134 -11.43 3.95 5.21
C LEU A 134 -11.00 4.09 3.74
N PRO A 135 -10.14 5.06 3.39
CA PRO A 135 -9.51 5.08 2.08
C PRO A 135 -8.54 3.91 1.94
N TYR A 136 -8.59 3.19 0.83
CA TYR A 136 -7.69 2.09 0.52
C TYR A 136 -7.30 2.08 -0.96
N LEU A 137 -6.17 1.46 -1.27
CA LEU A 137 -5.67 1.37 -2.63
C LEU A 137 -6.55 0.47 -3.49
N ALA A 138 -6.83 0.92 -4.70
CA ALA A 138 -7.45 0.09 -5.74
C ALA A 138 -6.66 -1.23 -5.91
N PRO A 139 -7.36 -2.37 -6.06
CA PRO A 139 -6.73 -3.69 -6.00
C PRO A 139 -5.68 -3.90 -7.10
N GLU A 140 -5.89 -3.34 -8.30
CA GLU A 140 -4.91 -3.42 -9.40
C GLU A 140 -3.58 -2.72 -9.06
N ILE A 141 -3.62 -1.68 -8.22
CA ILE A 141 -2.41 -1.01 -7.73
C ILE A 141 -1.68 -1.90 -6.74
N VAL A 142 -2.39 -2.53 -5.81
CA VAL A 142 -1.79 -3.47 -4.86
C VAL A 142 -1.17 -4.67 -5.60
N LEU A 143 -1.89 -5.22 -6.57
CA LEU A 143 -1.45 -6.40 -7.33
C LEU A 143 -0.25 -6.09 -8.22
N VAL A 144 -0.13 -4.91 -8.84
CA VAL A 144 1.07 -4.58 -9.64
C VAL A 144 2.35 -4.45 -8.79
N TYR A 145 2.23 -4.13 -7.49
CA TYR A 145 3.37 -4.23 -6.57
C TYR A 145 3.69 -5.70 -6.24
N LYS A 146 2.66 -6.52 -5.99
CA LYS A 146 2.82 -7.93 -5.63
C LYS A 146 3.34 -8.80 -6.77
N SER A 147 3.02 -8.49 -8.03
CA SER A 147 3.47 -9.24 -9.23
C SER A 147 4.98 -9.22 -9.47
N ARG A 148 5.75 -8.52 -8.62
CA ARG A 148 7.21 -8.49 -8.68
C ARG A 148 7.88 -9.57 -7.83
N SER A 149 7.10 -10.27 -7.02
CA SER A 149 7.55 -11.22 -6.00
C SER A 149 6.90 -12.58 -6.25
N ASP A 150 7.65 -13.63 -6.01
CA ASP A 150 7.23 -15.04 -6.13
C ASP A 150 6.74 -15.61 -4.78
N ARG A 151 6.55 -14.77 -3.76
CA ARG A 151 6.05 -15.20 -2.45
C ARG A 151 4.68 -15.89 -2.59
N PRO A 152 4.47 -17.08 -2.01
CA PRO A 152 3.20 -17.81 -2.09
C PRO A 152 1.98 -16.97 -1.73
N LYS A 153 2.07 -16.16 -0.65
CA LYS A 153 0.99 -15.27 -0.20
C LYS A 153 0.58 -14.22 -1.23
N ASP A 154 1.49 -13.78 -2.11
CA ASP A 154 1.18 -12.80 -3.16
C ASP A 154 0.37 -13.45 -4.29
N THR A 155 0.69 -14.71 -4.62
CA THR A 155 -0.06 -15.51 -5.59
C THR A 155 -1.44 -15.89 -5.07
N GLU A 156 -1.55 -16.29 -3.81
CA GLU A 156 -2.83 -16.51 -3.14
C GLU A 156 -3.68 -15.23 -3.13
N ASP A 157 -3.07 -14.10 -2.72
CA ASP A 157 -3.73 -12.80 -2.74
C ASP A 157 -4.29 -12.48 -4.13
N PHE A 158 -3.55 -12.72 -5.22
CA PHE A 158 -4.02 -12.54 -6.59
C PHE A 158 -5.23 -13.42 -6.92
N HIS A 159 -5.14 -14.74 -6.71
CA HIS A 159 -6.21 -15.67 -7.08
C HIS A 159 -7.51 -15.37 -6.35
N ASP A 160 -7.43 -14.95 -5.10
CA ASP A 160 -8.59 -14.60 -4.30
C ASP A 160 -9.37 -13.37 -4.78
N VAL A 161 -8.71 -12.42 -5.44
CA VAL A 161 -9.35 -11.18 -5.95
C VAL A 161 -9.49 -11.12 -7.46
N ALA A 162 -8.80 -11.97 -8.22
CA ALA A 162 -8.81 -11.92 -9.68
C ALA A 162 -10.24 -11.97 -10.26
N ASP A 163 -11.09 -12.83 -9.70
CA ASP A 163 -12.49 -12.99 -10.12
C ASP A 163 -13.37 -11.78 -9.77
N LEU A 164 -12.94 -10.95 -8.82
CA LEU A 164 -13.64 -9.73 -8.38
C LEU A 164 -13.24 -8.48 -9.17
N LEU A 165 -12.11 -8.54 -9.90
CA LEU A 165 -11.68 -7.42 -10.75
C LEU A 165 -12.64 -7.25 -11.93
N ASP A 166 -13.12 -6.02 -12.14
CA ASP A 166 -13.86 -5.69 -13.36
C ASP A 166 -12.93 -5.75 -14.61
N PRO A 167 -13.51 -5.78 -15.83
CA PRO A 167 -12.72 -5.89 -17.06
C PRO A 167 -11.68 -4.77 -17.23
N ALA A 168 -11.97 -3.55 -16.76
CA ALA A 168 -11.05 -2.43 -16.89
C ALA A 168 -9.83 -2.59 -15.97
N ARG A 169 -10.04 -3.03 -14.73
CA ARG A 169 -8.95 -3.33 -13.78
C ARG A 169 -8.10 -4.50 -14.24
N ARG A 170 -8.71 -5.57 -14.77
CA ARG A 170 -7.98 -6.71 -15.35
C ARG A 170 -7.11 -6.30 -16.52
N ALA A 171 -7.69 -5.58 -17.48
CA ALA A 171 -6.97 -5.09 -18.65
C ALA A 171 -5.81 -4.16 -18.26
N TRP A 172 -6.05 -3.26 -17.30
CA TRP A 172 -5.01 -2.38 -16.77
C TRP A 172 -3.88 -3.20 -16.13
N LEU A 173 -4.19 -4.15 -15.24
CA LEU A 173 -3.18 -4.97 -14.57
C LEU A 173 -2.38 -5.81 -15.58
N HIS A 174 -3.05 -6.44 -16.54
CA HIS A 174 -2.40 -7.18 -17.62
C HIS A 174 -1.40 -6.30 -18.39
N ALA A 175 -1.84 -5.12 -18.83
CA ALA A 175 -1.01 -4.18 -19.59
C ALA A 175 0.23 -3.68 -18.81
N HIS A 176 0.21 -3.75 -17.49
CA HIS A 176 1.31 -3.32 -16.63
C HIS A 176 2.24 -4.45 -16.18
N ILE A 177 1.77 -5.71 -16.19
CA ILE A 177 2.59 -6.89 -15.90
C ILE A 177 3.28 -7.40 -17.18
N ALA A 178 2.51 -7.60 -18.25
CA ALA A 178 2.97 -8.31 -19.45
C ALA A 178 4.25 -7.74 -20.09
N PRO A 179 4.44 -6.40 -20.22
CA PRO A 179 5.66 -5.86 -20.83
C PRO A 179 6.94 -6.13 -20.03
N ARG A 180 6.81 -6.42 -18.73
CA ARG A 180 7.95 -6.62 -17.82
C ARG A 180 8.17 -8.10 -17.49
N TYR A 181 7.09 -8.87 -17.45
CA TYR A 181 7.05 -10.27 -17.08
C TYR A 181 6.12 -11.03 -18.05
N PRO A 182 6.54 -11.28 -19.30
CA PRO A 182 5.67 -11.85 -20.34
C PRO A 182 5.19 -13.27 -20.02
N ASP A 183 5.94 -14.01 -19.21
CA ASP A 183 5.60 -15.38 -18.78
C ASP A 183 5.00 -15.41 -17.35
N HIS A 184 4.52 -14.27 -16.83
CA HIS A 184 4.00 -14.21 -15.47
C HIS A 184 2.76 -15.11 -15.32
N PRO A 185 2.69 -15.97 -14.27
CA PRO A 185 1.63 -16.96 -14.10
C PRO A 185 0.22 -16.36 -13.91
N TRP A 186 0.13 -15.04 -13.72
CA TRP A 186 -1.14 -14.32 -13.53
C TRP A 186 -1.77 -13.88 -14.86
N LEU A 187 -0.97 -13.73 -15.93
CA LEU A 187 -1.46 -13.21 -17.21
C LEU A 187 -2.57 -14.05 -17.84
N PRO A 188 -2.56 -15.40 -17.79
CA PRO A 188 -3.66 -16.20 -18.33
C PRO A 188 -5.00 -15.93 -17.66
N THR A 189 -5.00 -15.60 -16.36
CA THR A 189 -6.22 -15.26 -15.59
C THR A 189 -6.67 -13.81 -15.82
N LEU A 190 -5.79 -12.95 -16.33
CA LEU A 190 -6.07 -11.54 -16.62
C LEU A 190 -6.48 -11.28 -18.08
N SER A 191 -6.43 -12.32 -18.93
CA SER A 191 -6.78 -12.26 -20.35
C SER A 191 -8.28 -12.35 -20.61
#